data_AF-A0A8D1IU37-F1
#
_entry.id   AF-A0A8D1IU37-F1
#
_cell.length_a   1.000
_cell.length_b   1.000
_cell.length_c   1.000
_cell.angle_alpha   90.00
_cell.angle_beta   90.00
_cell.angle_gamma   90.00
#
_symmetry.space_group_name_H-M   'P 1'
#
loop_
_entity.id
_entity.type
_entity.pdbx_description
1 polymer ?
#
loop_
_entity_poly.entity_id
_entity_poly.type
_entity_poly.pdbx_seq_one_letter_code
_entity_poly.pdbx_strand_id
1 'polypeptide(L)'
;MSSTESSSRTEDKSPRQQVDRLLVGLRWQRLEEPLGFIKVLQWLFAIFAFGCCGSYSGETGATVRCNNEAKDVSAIIVLFGYPFRLNRVQYEMPLCDDESTSKTMHLMGDFSAPAEFFVTLGIFSFFYTIAALVLYLRFHSLYTENRRFPLV
;
A
#
# COMPACT_ATOMS: atom_id res chain seq x y z
N MET A 1 -34.33 33.52 -42.10
CA MET A 1 -34.60 34.39 -40.93
C MET A 1 -35.39 33.53 -39.95
N SER A 2 -35.04 33.26 -38.70
CA SER A 2 -34.01 33.78 -37.82
C SER A 2 -33.67 32.69 -36.80
N SER A 3 -32.39 32.60 -36.43
CA SER A 3 -31.86 31.84 -35.29
C SER A 3 -32.35 32.40 -33.96
N THR A 4 -32.44 31.56 -32.92
CA THR A 4 -31.83 31.69 -31.56
C THR A 4 -32.52 30.66 -30.63
N GLU A 5 -31.90 29.64 -30.01
CA GLU A 5 -30.70 29.47 -29.16
C GLU A 5 -31.05 29.37 -27.65
N SER A 6 -30.40 28.40 -27.00
CA SER A 6 -30.33 28.11 -25.54
C SER A 6 -31.59 27.46 -24.93
N SER A 7 -31.50 26.45 -24.06
CA SER A 7 -30.51 26.26 -23.01
C SER A 7 -30.25 24.77 -22.76
N SER A 8 -28.97 24.42 -22.89
CA SER A 8 -28.36 23.19 -22.41
C SER A 8 -28.59 23.02 -20.92
N ARG A 9 -29.49 22.12 -20.52
CA ARG A 9 -29.41 21.49 -19.19
C ARG A 9 -28.29 20.46 -19.25
N THR A 10 -27.12 20.86 -18.79
CA THR A 10 -26.09 19.95 -18.30
C THR A 10 -26.72 19.03 -17.26
N GLU A 11 -26.99 17.79 -17.65
CA GLU A 11 -27.27 16.70 -16.72
C GLU A 11 -26.08 16.60 -15.76
N ASP A 12 -26.30 17.00 -14.51
CA ASP A 12 -25.43 16.65 -13.39
C ASP A 12 -25.57 15.14 -13.16
N LYS A 13 -24.82 14.36 -13.96
CA LYS A 13 -24.71 12.91 -13.79
C LYS A 13 -23.97 12.65 -12.50
N SER A 14 -24.76 12.43 -11.45
CA SER A 14 -24.27 11.96 -10.15
C SER A 14 -23.28 10.81 -10.37
N PRO A 15 -22.07 10.86 -9.76
CA PRO A 15 -21.04 9.84 -9.95
C PRO A 15 -21.55 8.44 -9.57
N ARG A 16 -22.56 8.35 -8.68
CA ARG A 16 -23.21 7.09 -8.33
C ARG A 16 -23.93 6.43 -9.51
N GLN A 17 -24.74 7.17 -10.27
CA GLN A 17 -25.47 6.60 -11.42
C GLN A 17 -24.53 6.10 -12.53
N GLN A 18 -23.38 6.74 -12.71
CA GLN A 18 -22.39 6.33 -13.70
C GLN A 18 -21.63 5.08 -13.23
N VAL A 19 -21.27 5.01 -11.94
CA VAL A 19 -20.69 3.81 -11.33
C VAL A 19 -21.70 2.65 -11.34
N ASP A 20 -22.96 2.91 -11.05
CA ASP A 20 -24.03 1.92 -11.09
C ASP A 20 -24.25 1.40 -12.53
N ARG A 21 -24.23 2.26 -13.55
CA ARG A 21 -24.27 1.81 -14.95
C ARG A 21 -23.03 1.01 -15.36
N LEU A 22 -21.86 1.37 -14.85
CA LEU A 22 -20.63 0.60 -15.06
C LEU A 22 -20.68 -0.77 -14.36
N LEU A 23 -21.26 -0.84 -13.16
CA LEU A 23 -21.46 -2.06 -12.37
C LEU A 23 -22.58 -2.96 -12.93
N VAL A 24 -23.60 -2.39 -13.57
CA VAL A 24 -24.69 -3.14 -14.23
C VAL A 24 -24.25 -3.73 -15.57
N GLY A 25 -23.26 -3.12 -16.25
CA GLY A 25 -22.61 -3.70 -17.43
C GLY A 25 -21.66 -4.86 -17.12
N LEU A 26 -21.33 -5.07 -15.84
CA LEU A 26 -20.45 -6.14 -15.35
C LEU A 26 -21.28 -7.39 -15.05
N ARG A 27 -21.06 -8.48 -15.79
CA ARG A 27 -21.73 -9.77 -15.52
C ARG A 27 -21.08 -10.46 -14.32
N TRP A 28 -21.58 -10.20 -13.11
CA TRP A 28 -21.09 -10.74 -11.83
C TRP A 28 -21.02 -12.28 -11.77
N GLN A 29 -21.88 -12.98 -12.53
CA GLN A 29 -21.85 -14.45 -12.66
C GLN A 29 -20.51 -15.01 -13.14
N ARG A 30 -19.64 -14.20 -13.75
CA ARG A 30 -18.31 -14.62 -14.23
C ARG A 30 -17.24 -14.61 -13.13
N LEU A 31 -17.48 -13.95 -12.00
CA LEU A 31 -16.56 -14.03 -10.85
C LEU A 31 -16.58 -15.40 -10.16
N GLU A 32 -17.64 -16.20 -10.38
CA GLU A 32 -17.73 -17.60 -9.94
C GLU A 32 -16.90 -18.56 -10.80
N GLU A 33 -16.37 -18.12 -11.95
CA GLU A 33 -15.41 -18.92 -12.70
C GLU A 33 -14.05 -18.94 -11.96
N PRO A 34 -13.34 -20.09 -11.92
CA PRO A 34 -12.08 -20.22 -11.18
C PRO A 34 -11.01 -19.22 -11.65
N LEU A 35 -11.02 -18.84 -12.93
CA LEU A 35 -10.13 -17.82 -13.51
C LEU A 35 -10.52 -16.37 -13.14
N GLY A 36 -11.81 -16.09 -12.90
CA GLY A 36 -12.27 -14.79 -12.43
C GLY A 36 -11.93 -14.58 -10.95
N PHE A 37 -12.13 -15.63 -10.15
CA PHE A 37 -11.82 -15.64 -8.72
C PHE A 37 -10.34 -15.33 -8.43
N ILE A 38 -9.41 -15.94 -9.16
CA ILE A 38 -7.98 -15.68 -8.96
C ILE A 38 -7.58 -14.23 -9.26
N LYS A 39 -8.25 -13.55 -10.21
CA LYS A 39 -7.99 -12.14 -10.52
C LYS A 39 -8.47 -11.21 -9.41
N VAL A 40 -9.59 -11.53 -8.75
CA VAL A 40 -10.07 -10.79 -7.58
C VAL A 40 -9.14 -11.01 -6.38
N LEU A 41 -8.72 -12.24 -6.14
CA LEU A 41 -7.71 -12.53 -5.11
C LEU A 41 -6.41 -11.77 -5.38
N GLN A 42 -5.96 -11.71 -6.63
CA GLN A 42 -4.76 -10.97 -7.00
C GLN A 42 -4.89 -9.47 -6.70
N TRP A 43 -6.03 -8.87 -7.02
CA TRP A 43 -6.33 -7.48 -6.70
C TRP A 43 -6.36 -7.22 -5.18
N LEU A 44 -6.99 -8.12 -4.42
CA LEU A 44 -7.06 -8.05 -2.97
C LEU A 44 -5.67 -8.17 -2.33
N PHE A 45 -4.84 -9.12 -2.77
CA PHE A 45 -3.46 -9.24 -2.30
C PHE A 45 -2.59 -8.04 -2.68
N ALA A 46 -2.81 -7.42 -3.83
CA ALA A 46 -2.10 -6.20 -4.21
C ALA A 46 -2.42 -5.02 -3.27
N ILE A 47 -3.67 -4.89 -2.79
CA ILE A 47 -4.06 -3.89 -1.78
C ILE A 47 -3.31 -4.12 -0.47
N PHE A 48 -3.32 -5.37 0.03
CA PHE A 48 -2.63 -5.70 1.27
C PHE A 48 -1.12 -5.50 1.14
N ALA A 49 -0.51 -5.93 0.03
CA ALA A 49 0.91 -5.74 -0.21
C ALA A 49 1.29 -4.25 -0.23
N PHE A 50 0.54 -3.42 -0.97
CA PHE A 50 0.79 -1.97 -1.02
C PHE A 50 0.56 -1.30 0.34
N GLY A 51 -0.56 -1.59 1.00
CA GLY A 51 -0.93 -0.99 2.28
C GLY A 51 0.04 -1.34 3.42
N CYS A 52 0.46 -2.60 3.49
CA CYS A 52 1.42 -3.06 4.50
C CYS A 52 2.82 -2.44 4.29
N CYS A 53 3.25 -2.22 3.05
CA CYS A 53 4.56 -1.63 2.76
C CYS A 53 4.57 -0.10 2.89
N GLY A 54 3.46 0.58 2.62
CA GLY A 54 3.36 2.03 2.64
C GLY A 54 3.23 2.65 4.04
N SER A 55 2.74 1.91 5.03
CA SER A 55 2.43 2.43 6.38
C SER A 55 3.11 1.61 7.50
N TYR A 56 4.33 1.14 7.28
CA TYR A 56 5.05 0.41 8.31
C TYR A 56 5.64 1.34 9.38
N SER A 57 5.34 1.04 10.64
CA SER A 57 5.98 1.61 11.84
C SER A 57 6.30 0.49 12.82
N GLY A 58 7.48 0.54 13.41
CA GLY A 58 7.95 -0.41 14.41
C GLY A 58 8.62 0.31 15.57
N GLU A 59 8.64 -0.35 16.72
CA GLU A 59 9.30 0.13 17.92
C GLU A 59 10.40 -0.88 18.27
N THR A 60 11.61 -0.38 18.54
CA THR A 60 12.71 -1.19 19.07
C THR A 60 13.07 -0.72 20.47
N GLY A 61 13.14 -1.66 21.40
CA GLY A 61 13.44 -1.40 22.80
C GLY A 61 14.76 -2.05 23.21
N ALA A 62 15.62 -1.32 23.90
CA ALA A 62 16.84 -1.86 24.51
C ALA A 62 16.87 -1.52 26.01
N THR A 63 17.25 -2.49 26.83
CA THR A 63 17.45 -2.28 28.28
C THR A 63 18.92 -2.41 28.61
N VAL A 64 19.49 -1.38 29.23
CA VAL A 64 20.88 -1.41 29.73
C VAL A 64 20.86 -1.79 31.20
N ARG A 65 21.70 -2.75 31.60
CA ARG A 65 21.91 -3.11 33.01
C ARG A 65 23.35 -2.76 33.42
N CYS A 66 23.50 -1.83 34.34
CA CYS A 66 24.79 -1.53 34.95
C CYS A 66 24.98 -2.42 36.19
N ASN A 67 26.18 -2.96 36.40
CA ASN A 67 26.49 -3.93 37.47
C ASN A 67 26.62 -3.29 38.86
N ASN A 68 26.31 -1.99 38.99
CA ASN A 68 26.31 -1.26 40.24
C ASN A 68 24.90 -1.31 40.84
N GLU A 69 24.82 -1.79 42.07
CA GLU A 69 23.62 -2.18 42.81
C GLU A 69 22.42 -1.22 42.56
N ALA A 70 21.39 -1.73 41.88
CA ALA A 70 20.06 -1.14 41.74
C ALA A 70 19.95 0.29 41.14
N LYS A 71 20.98 0.83 40.50
CA LYS A 71 20.85 2.07 39.70
C LYS A 71 20.42 1.73 38.27
N ASP A 72 19.10 1.68 38.13
CA ASP A 72 18.30 2.00 36.94
C ASP A 72 18.52 1.12 35.69
N VAL A 73 17.69 0.08 35.59
CA VAL A 73 17.38 -0.54 34.29
C VAL A 73 16.74 0.53 33.42
N SER A 74 17.57 1.19 32.60
CA SER A 74 17.09 2.24 31.71
C SER A 74 16.60 1.60 30.42
N ALA A 75 15.30 1.73 30.16
CA ALA A 75 14.65 1.25 28.93
C ALA A 75 14.66 2.37 27.88
N ILE A 76 15.28 2.10 26.74
CA ILE A 76 15.35 3.00 25.59
C ILE A 76 14.32 2.49 24.58
N ILE A 77 13.30 3.28 24.28
CA ILE A 77 12.28 2.96 23.27
C ILE A 77 12.56 3.85 22.05
N VAL A 78 12.76 3.23 20.90
CA VAL A 78 13.06 3.94 19.66
C VAL A 78 12.03 3.58 18.60
N LEU A 79 11.29 4.58 18.12
CA LEU A 79 10.34 4.42 17.03
C LEU A 79 11.06 4.58 15.69
N PHE A 80 10.81 3.65 14.78
CA PHE A 80 11.25 3.74 13.39
C PHE A 80 10.10 3.42 12.44
N GLY A 81 10.16 3.94 11.23
CA GLY A 81 9.11 3.72 10.22
C GLY A 81 9.64 3.99 8.83
N TYR A 82 8.77 3.83 7.82
CA TYR A 82 9.10 4.16 6.43
C TYR A 82 9.49 5.65 6.30
N PRO A 83 10.59 6.01 5.60
CA PRO A 83 11.40 5.16 4.73
C PRO A 83 12.69 4.62 5.41
N PHE A 84 12.60 4.05 6.60
CA PHE A 84 13.67 3.30 7.29
C PHE A 84 15.04 4.00 7.35
N ARG A 85 15.04 5.31 7.62
CA ARG A 85 16.25 6.12 7.81
C ARG A 85 16.73 6.07 9.25
N LEU A 86 17.22 4.89 9.65
CA LEU A 86 17.69 4.61 11.01
C LEU A 86 18.76 5.61 11.47
N ASN A 87 19.66 6.02 10.57
CA ASN A 87 20.72 7.00 10.88
C ASN A 87 20.20 8.37 11.39
N ARG A 88 18.95 8.74 11.13
CA ARG A 88 18.37 10.00 11.63
C ARG A 88 17.66 9.86 12.97
N VAL A 89 17.38 8.63 13.40
CA VAL A 89 16.67 8.35 14.63
C VAL A 89 17.67 8.38 15.78
N GLN A 90 17.54 9.42 16.61
CA GLN A 90 18.36 9.62 17.80
C GLN A 90 17.76 8.86 18.98
N TYR A 91 18.62 8.25 19.77
CA TYR A 91 18.26 7.67 21.06
C TYR A 91 19.29 8.04 22.11
N GLU A 92 18.83 8.24 23.35
CA GLU A 92 19.70 8.52 24.48
C GLU A 92 20.17 7.20 25.10
N MET A 93 21.48 6.98 25.08
CA MET A 93 22.10 5.84 25.76
C MET A 93 22.57 6.30 27.15
N PRO A 94 22.08 5.70 28.24
CA PRO A 94 22.61 5.96 29.58
C PRO A 94 23.99 5.31 29.71
N LEU A 95 24.99 6.08 30.14
CA LEU A 95 26.32 5.55 30.47
C LEU A 95 26.32 5.04 31.92
N CYS A 96 27.01 3.92 32.16
CA CYS A 96 27.18 3.33 33.49
C CYS A 96 28.28 4.01 34.34
N ASP A 97 28.72 5.22 33.98
CA ASP A 97 29.72 5.98 34.75
C ASP A 97 29.07 6.75 35.90
N ASP A 98 29.87 7.07 36.94
CA ASP A 98 29.42 7.73 38.17
C ASP A 98 28.80 9.13 37.95
N GLU A 99 29.02 9.73 36.78
CA GLU A 99 28.35 10.94 36.32
C GLU A 99 27.31 10.56 35.26
N SER A 100 26.03 10.80 35.56
CA SER A 100 24.83 10.45 34.77
C SER A 100 24.74 11.19 33.43
N THR A 101 25.75 11.02 32.58
CA THR A 101 25.81 11.63 31.26
C THR A 101 25.14 10.68 30.27
N SER A 102 24.01 11.10 29.68
CA SER A 102 23.42 10.39 28.55
C SER A 102 24.15 10.78 27.26
N LYS A 103 24.50 9.79 26.42
CA LYS A 103 25.09 10.05 25.10
C LYS A 103 24.04 9.80 24.03
N THR A 104 23.78 10.80 23.20
CA THR A 104 22.94 10.67 22.01
C THR A 104 23.67 9.79 21.00
N MET A 105 23.08 8.65 20.66
CA MET A 105 23.52 7.77 19.59
C MET A 105 22.44 7.64 18.52
N HIS A 106 22.84 7.20 17.32
CA HIS A 106 21.95 7.00 16.19
C HIS A 106 21.85 5.52 15.86
N LEU A 107 20.67 5.06 15.42
CA LEU A 107 20.53 3.71 14.86
C LEU A 107 21.36 3.62 13.57
N MET A 108 22.09 2.52 13.38
CA MET A 108 23.00 2.40 12.25
C MET A 108 22.26 1.98 10.97
N GLY A 109 22.55 2.65 9.85
CA GLY A 109 22.13 2.25 8.52
C GLY A 109 21.06 3.13 7.86
N ASP A 110 21.02 3.07 6.54
CA ASP A 110 19.98 3.67 5.70
C ASP A 110 19.41 2.58 4.79
N PHE A 111 18.15 2.19 5.04
CA PHE A 111 17.42 1.19 4.26
C PHE A 111 16.26 1.81 3.46
N SER A 112 16.31 3.12 3.21
CA SER A 112 15.30 3.89 2.45
C SER A 112 15.17 3.42 1.01
N ALA A 113 16.29 3.20 0.31
CA ALA A 113 16.25 2.86 -1.11
C ALA A 113 15.59 1.50 -1.41
N PRO A 114 15.92 0.39 -0.72
CA PRO A 114 15.20 -0.87 -0.90
C PRO A 114 13.72 -0.78 -0.53
N ALA A 115 13.38 -0.09 0.57
CA ALA A 115 12.01 0.05 1.00
C ALA A 115 11.15 0.84 0.00
N GLU A 116 11.66 1.96 -0.49
CA GLU A 116 11.01 2.76 -1.53
C GLU A 116 10.80 1.93 -2.80
N PHE A 117 11.80 1.14 -3.21
CA PHE A 117 11.66 0.25 -4.35
C PHE A 117 10.51 -0.76 -4.18
N PHE A 118 10.40 -1.43 -3.03
CA PHE A 118 9.29 -2.37 -2.78
C PHE A 118 7.92 -1.70 -2.82
N VAL A 119 7.79 -0.50 -2.26
CA VAL A 119 6.53 0.27 -2.31
C VAL A 119 6.15 0.60 -3.76
N THR A 120 7.11 1.02 -4.59
CA THR A 120 6.85 1.31 -6.01
C THR A 120 6.40 0.07 -6.79
N LEU A 121 7.04 -1.09 -6.57
CA LEU A 121 6.60 -2.36 -7.16
C LEU A 121 5.18 -2.74 -6.73
N GLY A 122 4.84 -2.51 -5.45
CA GLY A 122 3.48 -2.67 -4.93
C GLY A 122 2.46 -1.84 -5.71
N ILE A 123 2.75 -0.55 -5.93
CA ILE A 123 1.89 0.36 -6.71
C ILE A 123 1.71 -0.12 -8.15
N PHE A 124 2.81 -0.49 -8.82
CA PHE A 124 2.73 -1.01 -10.20
C PHE A 124 1.92 -2.32 -10.27
N SER A 125 2.09 -3.22 -9.29
CA SER A 125 1.31 -4.46 -9.20
C SER A 125 -0.18 -4.19 -9.01
N PHE A 126 -0.55 -3.20 -8.18
CA PHE A 126 -1.94 -2.80 -7.96
C PHE A 126 -2.58 -2.26 -9.25
N PHE A 127 -1.91 -1.34 -9.95
CA PHE A 127 -2.42 -0.86 -11.23
C PHE A 127 -2.51 -1.95 -12.30
N TYR A 128 -1.54 -2.87 -12.33
CA TYR A 128 -1.57 -4.01 -13.25
C TYR A 128 -2.79 -4.91 -13.00
N THR A 129 -3.08 -5.25 -11.74
CA THR A 129 -4.23 -6.10 -11.40
C THR A 129 -5.56 -5.43 -11.71
N ILE A 130 -5.70 -4.12 -11.46
CA ILE A 130 -6.87 -3.34 -11.87
C ILE A 130 -7.02 -3.35 -13.38
N ALA A 131 -5.95 -3.07 -14.13
CA ALA A 131 -6.00 -3.07 -15.59
C ALA A 131 -6.38 -4.45 -16.14
N ALA A 132 -5.77 -5.52 -15.63
CA ALA A 132 -6.10 -6.89 -16.00
C ALA A 132 -7.56 -7.25 -15.68
N LEU A 133 -8.07 -6.81 -14.53
CA LEU A 133 -9.47 -7.03 -14.13
C LEU A 133 -10.43 -6.27 -15.05
N VAL A 134 -10.16 -4.99 -15.35
CA VAL A 134 -10.98 -4.18 -16.26
C VAL A 134 -10.97 -4.77 -17.68
N LEU A 135 -9.80 -5.18 -18.19
CA LEU A 135 -9.69 -5.82 -19.50
C LEU A 135 -10.44 -7.15 -19.55
N TYR A 136 -10.31 -7.98 -18.51
CA TYR A 136 -11.03 -9.24 -18.39
C TYR A 136 -12.55 -9.04 -18.43
N LEU A 137 -13.03 -8.02 -17.71
CA LEU A 137 -14.46 -7.71 -17.64
C LEU A 137 -15.01 -7.05 -18.92
N ARG A 138 -14.20 -6.22 -19.60
CA ARG A 138 -14.64 -5.41 -20.76
C ARG A 138 -14.46 -6.10 -22.12
N PHE A 139 -13.37 -6.82 -22.35
CA PHE A 139 -13.06 -7.50 -23.63
C PHE A 139 -13.55 -8.95 -23.70
N HIS A 140 -14.38 -9.32 -22.75
CA HIS A 140 -14.92 -10.65 -22.58
C HIS A 140 -15.66 -11.22 -23.80
N SER A 141 -16.38 -10.38 -24.56
CA SER A 141 -17.10 -10.83 -25.76
C SER A 141 -16.16 -11.42 -26.81
N LEU A 142 -14.97 -10.82 -26.99
CA LEU A 142 -13.95 -11.24 -27.95
C LEU A 142 -13.25 -12.56 -27.56
N TYR A 143 -13.06 -12.82 -26.26
CA TYR A 143 -12.45 -14.06 -25.76
C TYR A 143 -13.42 -15.26 -25.79
N THR A 144 -14.72 -15.02 -25.61
CA THR A 144 -15.73 -16.09 -25.66
C THR A 144 -16.00 -16.55 -27.10
N GLU A 145 -15.88 -15.64 -28.07
CA GLU A 145 -16.14 -15.91 -29.49
C GLU A 145 -14.95 -16.58 -30.20
N ASN A 146 -13.71 -16.29 -29.76
CA ASN A 146 -12.51 -16.87 -30.34
C ASN A 146 -11.93 -18.02 -29.49
N ARG A 147 -12.28 -19.28 -29.82
CA ARG A 147 -11.63 -20.49 -29.28
C ARG A 147 -10.16 -20.70 -29.68
N ARG A 148 -9.51 -19.73 -30.32
CA ARG A 148 -8.12 -19.87 -30.82
C ARG A 148 -7.04 -19.58 -29.79
N PHE A 149 -7.35 -18.94 -28.68
CA PHE A 149 -6.36 -18.63 -27.66
C PHE A 149 -6.57 -19.55 -26.46
N PRO A 150 -5.58 -20.38 -26.09
CA PRO A 150 -5.65 -21.12 -24.83
C PRO A 150 -5.70 -20.10 -23.70
N LEU A 151 -6.84 -20.06 -23.02
CA LEU A 151 -6.98 -19.39 -21.74
C LEU A 151 -6.18 -20.24 -20.75
N VAL A 152 -4.98 -19.75 -20.40
CA VAL A 152 -4.18 -20.30 -19.30
C VAL A 152 -4.90 -20.03 -17.98
#